data_AF-A0A1M5DCY4-F1
#
_entry.id   AF-A0A1M5DCY4-F1
#
_cell.length_a   1.000
_cell.length_b   1.000
_cell.length_c   1.000
_cell.angle_alpha   90.00
_cell.angle_beta   90.00
_cell.angle_gamma   90.00
#
_symmetry.space_group_name_H-M   'P 1'
#
loop_
_entity.id
_entity.type
_entity.pdbx_description
1 polymer ?
#
loop_
_entity_poly.entity_id
_entity_poly.type
_entity_poly.pdbx_seq_one_letter_code
_entity_poly.pdbx_strand_id
1 'polypeptide(L)' 'MYNPLSQKLAMITPETLIVGVDVAKHTHYAQMINFRGEGLHKPFPFQNTISGIGDLVQQIRTIQFKHGLSK' A
#
# COMPACT_ATOMS: atom_id res chain seq x y z
N MET A 1 -22.39 12.89 15.63
CA MET A 1 -22.73 11.55 15.09
C MET A 1 -21.44 10.80 14.81
N TYR A 2 -21.29 9.56 15.29
CA TYR A 2 -20.13 8.72 15.04
C TYR A 2 -20.25 8.10 13.64
N ASN A 3 -19.32 8.44 12.74
CA ASN A 3 -19.20 7.81 11.43
C ASN A 3 -17.81 7.16 11.31
N PRO A 4 -17.72 5.82 11.38
CA PRO A 4 -16.45 5.09 11.28
C PRO A 4 -15.68 5.39 9.98
N LEU A 5 -16.39 5.64 8.88
CA LEU A 5 -15.76 5.91 7.59
C LEU A 5 -15.06 7.28 7.60
N SER A 6 -15.72 8.30 8.15
CA SER A 6 -15.13 9.63 8.29
C SER A 6 -13.87 9.61 9.14
N GLN A 7 -13.83 8.80 10.20
CA GLN A 7 -12.63 8.64 11.02
C GLN A 7 -11.50 7.95 10.26
N LYS A 8 -11.80 6.91 9.48
CA LYS A 8 -10.80 6.22 8.64
C LYS A 8 -10.20 7.15 7.58
N LEU A 9 -11.03 7.96 6.92
CA LEU A 9 -10.55 8.94 5.94
C LEU A 9 -9.69 10.02 6.59
N ALA A 10 -10.05 10.47 7.79
CA ALA A 10 -9.26 11.46 8.53
C ALA A 10 -7.87 10.97 8.96
N MET A 11 -7.64 9.65 9.00
CA MET A 11 -6.31 9.08 9.28
C MET A 11 -5.36 9.10 8.07
N ILE A 12 -5.88 9.30 6.86
CA ILE A 12 -5.06 9.39 5.64
C ILE A 12 -4.46 10.79 5.58
N THR A 13 -3.14 10.89 5.75
CA THR A 13 -2.39 12.15 5.70
C THR A 13 -1.54 12.22 4.42
N PRO A 14 -0.95 13.39 4.09
CA PRO A 14 0.00 13.48 2.99
C PRO A 14 1.20 12.52 3.07
N GLU A 15 1.52 12.02 4.26
CA GLU A 15 2.63 11.08 4.49
C GLU A 15 2.21 9.60 4.40
N THR A 16 0.93 9.32 4.14
CA THR A 16 0.39 7.95 4.06
C THR A 16 0.66 7.34 2.69
N LEU A 17 1.28 6.15 2.69
CA LEU A 17 1.29 5.23 1.56
C LEU A 17 0.05 4.34 1.60
N ILE A 18 -0.77 4.39 0.54
CA ILE A 18 -1.91 3.48 0.40
C ILE A 18 -1.49 2.29 -0.46
N VAL A 19 -1.63 1.08 0.08
CA VAL A 19 -1.31 -0.18 -0.60
C VAL A 19 -2.60 -0.95 -0.84
N GLY A 20 -3.03 -1.03 -2.10
CA GLY A 20 -4.12 -1.90 -2.53
C GLY A 20 -3.57 -3.25 -2.96
N VAL A 21 -4.17 -4.35 -2.48
CA VAL A 21 -3.78 -5.71 -2.86
C VAL A 21 -4.98 -6.47 -3.42
N ASP A 22 -4.82 -6.97 -4.64
CA ASP A 22 -5.71 -7.98 -5.23
C ASP A 22 -5.19 -9.38 -4.90
N VAL A 23 -5.99 -10.16 -4.16
CA VAL A 23 -5.57 -11.41 -3.53
C VAL A 23 -6.13 -12.60 -4.30
N ALA A 24 -5.28 -13.30 -5.07
CA ALA A 24 -5.62 -14.60 -5.68
C ALA A 24 -4.96 -15.80 -4.97
N LYS A 25 -5.25 -17.03 -5.43
CA LYS A 25 -4.80 -18.27 -4.78
C LYS A 25 -3.26 -18.40 -4.67
N HIS A 26 -2.54 -18.00 -5.72
CA HIS A 26 -1.09 -18.22 -5.83
C HIS A 26 -0.28 -16.93 -5.99
N THR A 27 -0.77 -15.99 -6.80
CA THR A 27 -0.08 -14.72 -7.07
C THR A 27 -1.03 -13.57 -6.78
N HIS A 28 -0.63 -12.67 -5.91
CA HIS A 28 -1.34 -11.44 -5.58
C HIS A 28 -0.76 -10.29 -6.41
N TYR A 29 -1.50 -9.19 -6.55
CA TYR A 29 -1.02 -7.97 -7.17
C TYR A 29 -1.14 -6.80 -6.20
N ALA A 30 -0.07 -6.01 -6.07
CA ALA A 30 -0.05 -4.80 -5.25
C ALA A 30 0.02 -3.55 -6.11
N GLN A 31 -0.75 -2.53 -5.73
CA GLN A 31 -0.65 -1.16 -6.24
C GLN A 31 -0.36 -0.22 -5.07
N MET A 32 0.57 0.72 -5.29
CA MET A 32 0.99 1.72 -4.33
C MET A 32 0.61 3.11 -4.83
N ILE A 33 -0.17 3.84 -4.04
CA ILE A 33 -0.62 5.21 -4.36
C ILE A 33 -0.41 6.14 -3.17
N ASN A 34 -0.30 7.45 -3.43
CA ASN A 34 -0.32 8.46 -2.37
C ASN A 34 -1.75 8.82 -1.95
N PHE A 35 -1.89 9.71 -0.96
CA PHE A 35 -3.18 10.20 -0.46
C PHE A 35 -4.08 10.87 -1.52
N ARG A 36 -3.53 11.33 -2.65
CA ARG A 36 -4.29 11.88 -3.78
C ARG A 36 -4.72 10.82 -4.80
N GLY A 37 -4.30 9.57 -4.61
CA GLY A 37 -4.55 8.48 -5.54
C GLY A 37 -3.55 8.37 -6.69
N GLU A 38 -2.44 9.11 -6.65
CA GLU A 38 -1.42 9.06 -7.69
C GLU A 38 -0.55 7.80 -7.51
N GLY A 39 -0.32 7.05 -8.59
CA GLY A 39 0.52 5.86 -8.59
C GLY A 39 2.00 6.18 -8.37
N LEU A 40 2.59 5.62 -7.31
CA LEU A 40 4.00 5.80 -6.96
C LEU A 40 4.90 4.71 -7.53
N HIS A 41 4.31 3.57 -7.89
CA HIS A 41 4.97 2.43 -8.49
C HIS A 41 4.01 1.73 -9.45
N LYS A 42 4.53 1.01 -10.45
CA LYS A 42 3.69 0.18 -11.32
C LYS A 42 3.07 -0.97 -10.49
N PRO A 43 1.85 -1.43 -10.80
CA PRO A 43 1.33 -2.64 -10.18
C PRO A 43 2.32 -3.79 -10.34
N PHE A 44 2.54 -4.57 -9.30
CA PHE A 44 3.49 -5.69 -9.34
C PHE A 44 2.94 -6.94 -8.64
N PRO A 45 3.30 -8.13 -9.15
CA PRO A 45 2.89 -9.39 -8.55
C PRO A 45 3.76 -9.76 -7.34
N PHE A 46 3.21 -10.51 -6.40
CA PHE A 46 3.97 -11.23 -5.39
C PHE A 46 3.32 -12.59 -5.08
N GLN A 47 4.11 -13.58 -4.65
CA GLN A 47 3.60 -14.93 -4.41
C GLN A 47 2.94 -15.04 -3.04
N ASN A 48 1.92 -15.89 -2.94
CA ASN A 48 1.26 -16.28 -1.70
C ASN A 48 2.15 -17.22 -0.86
N THR A 49 3.30 -16.69 -0.43
CA THR A 49 4.31 -17.36 0.39
C THR A 49 4.87 -16.36 1.38
N ILE A 50 5.53 -16.83 2.45
CA ILE A 50 6.20 -15.96 3.43
C ILE A 50 7.23 -15.05 2.73
N SER A 51 8.01 -15.61 1.81
CA SER A 51 9.00 -14.83 1.04
C SER A 51 8.33 -13.75 0.18
N GLY A 52 7.25 -14.09 -0.52
CA GLY A 52 6.54 -13.12 -1.36
C GLY A 52 5.88 -11.99 -0.56
N ILE A 53 5.41 -12.26 0.65
CA ILE A 53 4.95 -11.21 1.58
C ILE A 53 6.15 -10.36 2.05
N GLY A 54 7.31 -10.99 2.28
CA GLY A 54 8.56 -10.28 2.57
C GLY A 54 8.95 -9.31 1.45
N ASP A 55 8.84 -9.74 0.19
CA ASP A 55 9.09 -8.91 -0.98
C ASP A 55 8.13 -7.71 -1.04
N LEU A 56 6.84 -7.91 -0.75
CA LEU A 56 5.87 -6.82 -0.63
C LEU A 56 6.30 -5.81 0.43
N VAL A 57 6.67 -6.26 1.64
CA VAL A 57 7.11 -5.38 2.74
C VAL A 57 8.37 -4.60 2.36
N GLN A 58 9.32 -5.24 1.67
CA GLN A 58 10.53 -4.58 1.20
C GLN A 58 10.21 -3.50 0.15
N GLN A 59 9.27 -3.76 -0.76
CA GLN A 59 8.80 -2.77 -1.72
C GLN A 59 8.09 -1.60 -1.03
N ILE A 60 7.23 -1.87 -0.05
CA ILE A 60 6.57 -0.82 0.76
C ILE A 60 7.60 0.13 1.36
N ARG A 61 8.62 -0.42 2.03
CA ARG A 61 9.69 0.38 2.66
C ARG A 61 10.50 1.18 1.62
N THR A 62 10.77 0.57 0.47
CA THR A 62 11.51 1.21 -0.62
C THR A 62 10.75 2.42 -1.16
N ILE A 63 9.44 2.27 -1.40
CA ILE A 63 8.58 3.37 -1.87
C ILE A 63 8.39 4.43 -0.80
N GLN A 64 8.23 4.04 0.47
CA GLN A 64 8.14 5.00 1.58
C GLN A 64 9.41 5.87 1.65
N PHE A 65 10.59 5.25 1.66
CA PHE A 65 11.86 5.98 1.67
C PHE A 65 12.02 6.90 0.47
N LYS A 66 11.75 6.39 -0.74
CA LYS A 66 11.90 7.15 -1.99
C LYS A 66 11.01 8.40 -2.05
N HIS A 67 9.81 8.34 -1.46
CA HIS A 67 8.82 9.42 -1.53
C HIS A 67 8.68 10.20 -0.20
N GLY A 68 9.52 9.92 0.80
CA GLY A 68 9.47 10.60 2.10
C GLY A 68 8.18 10.32 2.89
N LEU A 69 7.58 9.15 2.70
CA LEU A 69 6.37 8.72 3.39
C LEU A 69 6.74 7.98 4.69
N SER A 70 5.91 8.15 5.72
CA SER A 70 6.19 7.63 7.07
C SER A 70 5.05 6.80 7.66
N LYS A 71 3.92 6.71 6.94
CA LYS A 71 2.72 6.00 7.36
C LYS A 71 2.24 5.05 6.27
#